data_AF-A0A255YNG0-F1
#
_entry.id   AF-A0A255YNG0-F1
#
_cell.length_a   1.000
_cell.length_b   1.000
_cell.length_c   1.000
_cell.angle_alpha   90.00
_cell.angle_beta   90.00
_cell.angle_gamma   90.00
#
_symmetry.space_group_name_H-M   'P 1'
#
loop_
_entity.id
_entity.type
_entity.pdbx_description
1 polymer ?
#
loop_
_entity_poly.entity_id
_entity_poly.type
_entity_poly.pdbx_seq_one_letter_code
_entity_poly.pdbx_strand_id
1 'polypeptide(L)'
;MKQLATATIIGSAAQIAMVVAGHSVPAVAENFAIGGMGLSALAGWLATRGASLGLGAGAGQGAAAGGICAAIGIAVSVALGDVPASLLALGTGSSVVTGAIGGVFGRRV
;
A
#
# COMPACT_ATOMS: atom_id res chain seq x y z
N MET A 1 9.76 4.21 -14.03
CA MET A 1 8.31 4.42 -14.23
C MET A 1 7.54 3.12 -14.43
N LYS A 2 7.94 2.21 -15.33
CA LYS A 2 7.22 0.94 -15.55
C LYS A 2 7.02 0.11 -14.27
N GLN A 3 8.08 -0.10 -13.49
CA GLN A 3 8.00 -0.86 -12.22
C GLN A 3 7.09 -0.20 -11.18
N LEU A 4 7.18 1.12 -10.99
CA LEU A 4 6.29 1.85 -10.09
C LEU A 4 4.82 1.66 -10.48
N ALA A 5 4.49 1.81 -11.77
CA ALA A 5 3.12 1.61 -12.25
C ALA A 5 2.64 0.16 -12.00
N THR A 6 3.47 -0.84 -12.32
CA THR A 6 3.14 -2.24 -12.08
C THR A 6 2.94 -2.53 -10.58
N ALA A 7 3.83 -2.01 -9.73
CA ALA A 7 3.74 -2.18 -8.29
C ALA A 7 2.49 -1.51 -7.70
N THR A 8 2.14 -0.31 -8.16
CA THR A 8 0.90 0.37 -7.76
C THR A 8 -0.33 -0.41 -8.21
N ILE A 9 -0.36 -0.92 -9.45
CA ILE A 9 -1.51 -1.72 -9.93
C ILE A 9 -1.67 -2.99 -9.10
N ILE A 10 -0.58 -3.75 -8.88
CA ILE A 10 -0.61 -4.97 -8.06
C ILE A 10 -1.01 -4.63 -6.62
N GLY A 11 -0.44 -3.58 -6.05
CA GLY A 11 -0.76 -3.11 -4.71
C GLY A 11 -2.23 -2.73 -4.57
N SER A 12 -2.78 -1.95 -5.50
CA SER A 12 -4.18 -1.54 -5.49
C SER A 12 -5.11 -2.74 -5.64
N ALA A 13 -4.79 -3.68 -6.53
CA ALA A 13 -5.56 -4.90 -6.69
C ALA A 13 -5.55 -5.73 -5.40
N ALA A 14 -4.40 -5.86 -4.72
CA ALA A 14 -4.28 -6.56 -3.46
C ALA A 14 -5.06 -5.85 -2.33
N GLN A 15 -5.02 -4.52 -2.26
CA GLN A 15 -5.80 -3.74 -1.30
C GLN A 15 -7.30 -3.96 -1.51
N ILE A 16 -7.79 -3.85 -2.74
CA ILE A 16 -9.20 -4.11 -3.06
C ILE A 16 -9.58 -5.56 -2.73
N ALA A 17 -8.72 -6.53 -3.07
CA ALA A 17 -8.97 -7.93 -2.73
C ALA A 17 -9.07 -8.16 -1.22
N MET A 18 -8.23 -7.48 -0.42
CA MET A 18 -8.33 -7.52 1.05
C MET A 18 -9.67 -6.95 1.52
N VAL A 19 -10.11 -5.81 0.98
CA VAL A 19 -11.40 -5.19 1.33
C VAL A 19 -12.55 -6.16 1.05
N VAL A 20 -12.60 -6.73 -0.16
CA VAL A 20 -13.62 -7.72 -0.55
C VAL A 20 -13.58 -8.95 0.35
N ALA A 21 -12.39 -9.45 0.68
CA ALA A 21 -12.24 -10.59 1.58
C ALA A 21 -12.75 -10.29 3.01
N GLY A 22 -12.60 -9.05 3.48
CA GLY A 22 -13.09 -8.62 4.79
C GLY A 22 -14.60 -8.73 4.97
N HIS A 23 -15.39 -8.73 3.89
CA HIS A 23 -16.84 -8.93 3.96
C HIS A 23 -17.24 -10.37 4.33
N SER A 24 -16.41 -11.35 3.99
CA SER A 24 -16.69 -12.76 4.26
C SER A 24 -15.87 -13.32 5.43
N VAL A 25 -14.75 -12.67 5.77
CA VAL A 25 -13.80 -13.15 6.78
C VAL A 25 -13.56 -12.06 7.83
N PRO A 26 -14.22 -12.12 9.01
CA PRO A 26 -14.09 -11.10 10.06
C PRO A 26 -12.64 -10.84 10.49
N ALA A 27 -11.82 -11.89 10.57
CA ALA A 27 -10.41 -11.78 10.91
C ALA A 27 -9.62 -10.89 9.93
N VAL A 28 -10.04 -10.78 8.66
CA VAL A 28 -9.42 -9.87 7.68
C VAL A 28 -9.86 -8.44 7.94
N ALA A 29 -11.15 -8.21 8.20
CA ALA A 29 -11.68 -6.88 8.49
C ALA A 29 -11.07 -6.25 9.75
N GLU A 30 -10.92 -7.05 10.82
CA GLU A 30 -10.27 -6.62 12.07
C GLU A 30 -8.80 -6.22 11.86
N ASN A 31 -8.17 -6.70 10.79
CA ASN A 31 -6.76 -6.46 10.48
C ASN A 31 -6.54 -5.56 9.26
N PHE A 32 -7.55 -4.82 8.77
CA PHE A 32 -7.40 -3.93 7.61
C PHE A 32 -6.24 -2.93 7.75
N ALA A 33 -6.01 -2.40 8.95
CA ALA A 33 -4.93 -1.46 9.18
C ALA A 33 -3.55 -2.12 9.00
N ILE A 34 -3.31 -3.25 9.67
CA ILE A 34 -2.03 -3.96 9.61
C ILE A 34 -1.81 -4.59 8.23
N GLY A 35 -2.85 -5.25 7.69
CA GLY A 35 -2.84 -5.85 6.36
C GLY A 35 -2.58 -4.80 5.28
N GLY A 36 -3.31 -3.67 5.32
CA GLY A 36 -3.16 -2.58 4.37
C GLY A 36 -1.75 -1.97 4.39
N MET A 37 -1.20 -1.71 5.58
CA MET A 37 0.19 -1.23 5.70
C MET A 37 1.22 -2.27 5.21
N GLY A 38 0.99 -3.55 5.46
CA GLY A 38 1.82 -4.64 4.95
C GLY A 38 1.82 -4.70 3.42
N LEU A 39 0.64 -4.60 2.80
CA LEU A 39 0.50 -4.53 1.35
C LEU A 39 1.17 -3.28 0.76
N SER A 40 1.09 -2.14 1.44
CA SER A 40 1.79 -0.91 1.05
C SER A 40 3.30 -1.04 1.13
N ALA A 41 3.84 -1.71 2.16
CA ALA A 41 5.26 -2.03 2.23
C ALA A 41 5.70 -2.96 1.08
N LEU A 42 4.91 -4.00 0.76
CA LEU A 42 5.19 -4.90 -0.36
C LEU A 42 5.11 -4.17 -1.71
N ALA A 43 4.13 -3.30 -1.91
CA ALA A 43 4.04 -2.46 -3.10
C ALA A 43 5.26 -1.53 -3.22
N GLY A 44 5.68 -0.92 -2.10
CA GLY A 44 6.88 -0.10 -2.07
C GLY A 44 8.14 -0.88 -2.44
N TRP A 45 8.30 -2.09 -1.90
CA TRP A 45 9.40 -2.98 -2.26
C TRP A 45 9.37 -3.39 -3.73
N LEU A 46 8.21 -3.78 -4.26
CA LEU A 46 8.02 -4.13 -5.68
C LEU A 46 8.35 -2.96 -6.62
N ALA A 47 8.07 -1.73 -6.20
CA ALA A 47 8.31 -0.53 -7.00
C ALA A 47 9.81 -0.26 -7.22
N THR A 48 10.68 -0.70 -6.30
CA THR A 48 12.11 -0.41 -6.32
C THR A 48 13.00 -1.65 -6.45
N ARG A 49 12.45 -2.87 -6.41
CA ARG A 49 13.21 -4.12 -6.55
C ARG A 49 14.04 -4.15 -7.83
N GLY A 50 15.29 -4.59 -7.73
CA GLY A 50 16.24 -4.68 -8.82
C GLY A 50 16.77 -3.34 -9.31
N ALA A 51 16.34 -2.21 -8.74
CA ALA A 51 16.78 -0.89 -9.18
C ALA A 51 17.85 -0.34 -8.23
N SER A 52 19.05 -0.02 -8.74
CA SER A 52 20.12 0.63 -7.96
C SER A 52 19.80 2.11 -7.72
N LEU A 53 18.88 2.37 -6.77
CA LEU A 53 18.45 3.72 -6.41
C LEU A 53 19.16 4.24 -5.15
N GLY A 54 19.37 5.56 -5.11
CA GLY A 54 19.72 6.25 -3.86
C GLY A 54 18.63 6.10 -2.80
N LEU A 55 18.99 6.29 -1.51
CA LEU A 55 18.07 6.15 -0.38
C LEU A 55 16.78 6.98 -0.54
N GLY A 56 16.91 8.27 -0.85
CA GLY A 56 15.76 9.16 -1.04
C GLY A 56 14.88 8.77 -2.23
N ALA A 57 15.49 8.33 -3.33
CA ALA A 57 14.75 7.87 -4.51
C ALA A 57 13.99 6.56 -4.23
N GLY A 58 14.59 5.62 -3.50
CA GLY A 58 13.93 4.39 -3.06
C GLY A 58 12.76 4.67 -2.11
N ALA A 59 12.99 5.53 -1.11
CA ALA A 59 11.93 5.95 -0.19
C ALA A 59 10.79 6.67 -0.92
N GLY A 60 11.10 7.59 -1.84
CA GLY A 60 10.09 8.35 -2.59
C GLY A 60 9.24 7.49 -3.52
N GLN A 61 9.86 6.57 -4.28
CA GLN A 61 9.10 5.65 -5.14
C GLN A 61 8.26 4.67 -4.32
N GLY A 62 8.81 4.16 -3.21
CA GLY A 62 8.08 3.30 -2.30
C GLY A 62 6.88 3.99 -1.64
N ALA A 63 7.10 5.22 -1.18
CA ALA A 63 6.07 6.09 -0.60
C ALA A 63 4.91 6.32 -1.58
N ALA A 64 5.23 6.63 -2.84
CA ALA A 64 4.23 6.81 -3.88
C ALA A 64 3.44 5.53 -4.14
N ALA A 65 4.11 4.38 -4.29
CA ALA A 65 3.44 3.11 -4.54
C ALA A 65 2.51 2.73 -3.38
N GLY A 66 3.02 2.74 -2.14
CA GLY A 66 2.29 2.35 -0.94
C GLY A 66 1.16 3.32 -0.58
N GLY A 67 1.36 4.62 -0.79
CA GLY A 67 0.34 5.64 -0.55
C GLY A 67 -0.80 5.57 -1.56
N ILE A 68 -0.49 5.48 -2.87
CA ILE A 68 -1.52 5.44 -3.91
C ILE A 68 -2.38 4.18 -3.79
N CYS A 69 -1.76 3.01 -3.57
CA CYS A 69 -2.54 1.78 -3.47
C CYS A 69 -3.44 1.75 -2.21
N ALA A 70 -2.93 2.20 -1.07
CA ALA A 70 -3.73 2.29 0.15
C ALA A 70 -4.84 3.33 0.03
N ALA A 71 -4.58 4.49 -0.56
CA ALA A 71 -5.62 5.51 -0.77
C ALA A 71 -6.80 4.95 -1.57
N ILE A 72 -6.52 4.16 -2.62
CA ILE A 72 -7.55 3.50 -3.42
C ILE A 72 -8.30 2.46 -2.58
N GLY A 73 -7.59 1.56 -1.89
CA GLY A 73 -8.20 0.53 -1.05
C GLY A 73 -9.07 1.10 0.06
N ILE A 74 -8.56 2.08 0.81
CA ILE A 74 -9.28 2.72 1.90
C ILE A 74 -10.47 3.52 1.37
N ALA A 75 -10.35 4.21 0.22
CA ALA A 75 -11.49 4.89 -0.39
C ALA A 75 -12.61 3.90 -0.75
N VAL A 76 -12.27 2.71 -1.26
CA VAL A 76 -13.24 1.65 -1.53
C VAL A 76 -13.88 1.16 -0.23
N SER A 77 -13.11 0.89 0.83
CA SER A 77 -13.67 0.52 2.14
C SER A 77 -14.60 1.60 2.73
N VAL A 78 -14.25 2.87 2.58
CA VAL A 78 -15.11 3.99 3.03
C VAL A 78 -16.40 4.02 2.23
N ALA A 79 -16.33 3.85 0.91
CA ALA A 79 -17.52 3.83 0.04
C ALA A 79 -18.45 2.64 0.33
N LEU A 80 -17.88 1.52 0.77
CA LEU A 80 -18.62 0.31 1.15
C LEU A 80 -19.13 0.35 2.61
N GLY A 81 -18.71 1.35 3.39
CA GLY A 81 -19.12 1.51 4.79
C GLY A 81 -18.33 0.66 5.78
N ASP A 82 -17.21 0.06 5.37
CA ASP A 82 -16.40 -0.83 6.20
C ASP A 82 -15.62 -0.07 7.29
N VAL A 83 -15.22 1.16 6.98
CA VAL A 83 -14.36 1.99 7.84
C VAL A 83 -14.77 3.47 7.80
N PRO A 84 -14.52 4.23 8.88
CA PRO A 84 -14.80 5.67 8.90
C PRO A 84 -13.88 6.45 7.94
N ALA A 85 -14.40 7.52 7.35
CA ALA A 85 -13.67 8.38 6.41
C ALA A 85 -12.39 9.02 7.01
N SER A 86 -12.30 9.16 8.33
CA SER A 86 -11.10 9.62 9.03
C SER A 86 -9.88 8.71 8.79
N LEU A 87 -10.11 7.42 8.55
CA LEU A 87 -9.04 6.46 8.23
C LEU A 87 -8.47 6.63 6.83
N LEU A 88 -9.15 7.37 5.93
CA LEU A 88 -8.60 7.67 4.61
C LEU A 88 -7.30 8.47 4.74
N ALA A 89 -7.31 9.54 5.53
CA ALA A 89 -6.13 10.37 5.72
C ALA A 89 -5.06 9.65 6.56
N LEU A 90 -5.44 9.11 7.72
CA LEU A 90 -4.49 8.45 8.63
C LEU A 90 -3.90 7.17 8.03
N GLY A 91 -4.73 6.31 7.44
CA GLY A 91 -4.31 5.06 6.81
C GLY A 91 -3.49 5.28 5.55
N THR A 92 -3.80 6.30 4.74
CA THR A 92 -2.94 6.67 3.61
C THR A 92 -1.59 7.19 4.11
N GLY A 93 -1.59 8.05 5.14
CA GLY A 93 -0.36 8.57 5.74
C GLY A 93 0.56 7.48 6.28
N SER A 94 0.03 6.51 7.03
CA SER A 94 0.82 5.37 7.51
C SER A 94 1.30 4.47 6.37
N SER A 95 0.50 4.34 5.31
CA SER A 95 0.84 3.57 4.10
C SER A 95 1.92 4.22 3.24
N VAL A 96 1.98 5.55 3.23
CA VAL A 96 3.09 6.31 2.64
C VAL A 96 4.40 5.97 3.37
N VAL A 97 4.38 5.96 4.70
CA VAL A 97 5.57 5.64 5.51
C VAL A 97 5.99 4.19 5.33
N THR A 98 5.07 3.24 5.45
CA THR A 98 5.36 1.81 5.28
C THR A 98 5.78 1.48 3.85
N GLY A 99 5.18 2.11 2.84
CA GLY A 99 5.63 2.06 1.45
C GLY A 99 7.04 2.59 1.27
N ALA A 100 7.39 3.71 1.91
CA ALA A 100 8.75 4.25 1.89
C ALA A 100 9.75 3.25 2.47
N ILE A 101 9.43 2.61 3.59
CA ILE A 101 10.24 1.56 4.21
C ILE A 101 10.45 0.40 3.23
N GLY A 102 9.37 -0.10 2.62
CA GLY A 102 9.43 -1.13 1.59
C GLY A 102 10.34 -0.74 0.42
N GLY A 103 10.18 0.48 -0.08
CA GLY A 103 10.99 1.01 -1.18
C GLY A 103 12.47 1.16 -0.85
N VAL A 104 12.79 1.51 0.40
CA VAL A 104 14.17 1.50 0.91
C VAL A 104 14.75 0.10 0.87
N PHE A 105 14.02 -0.92 1.30
CA PHE A 105 14.50 -2.31 1.26
C PHE A 105 14.59 -2.88 -0.16
N GLY A 106 13.68 -2.50 -1.07
CA GLY A 106 13.68 -3.02 -2.45
C GLY A 106 14.84 -2.52 -3.31
N ARG A 107 15.39 -1.33 -3.04
CA ARG A 107 16.38 -0.66 -3.89
C ARG A 107 17.75 -1.36 -4.04
N ARG A 108 17.99 -2.46 -3.34
CA ARG A 108 19.30 -3.18 -3.34
C ARG A 108 19.17 -4.68 -3.52
N VAL A 109 17.96 -5.16 -3.79
CA VAL A 109 17.66 -6.59 -3.99
C VAL A 109 17.59 -6.87 -5.48
#